data_AF-A0A0C3J2U3-F1
#
_entry.id   AF-A0A0C3J2U3-F1
#
_cell.length_a   1.000
_cell.length_b   1.000
_cell.length_c   1.000
_cell.angle_alpha   90.00
_cell.angle_beta   90.00
_cell.angle_gamma   90.00
#
_symmetry.space_group_name_H-M   'P 1'
#
loop_
_entity.id
_entity.type
_entity.pdbx_description
1 polymer ?
#
loop_
_entity_poly.entity_id
_entity_poly.type
_entity_poly.pdbx_seq_one_letter_code
_entity_poly.pdbx_strand_id
1 'polypeptide(L)'
;MLQAHIRYGGVVYSRIATHVGNSLIMFHPSGNQSLPPVPASIKYIYKQDGWSTFAVCQQCPLVLNKGTNDPFACYPHFPAKTCSCMLSTTLEKVEVSWVMSHCAWWLISDDCVVILTLS
;
A
#
# COMPACT_ATOMS: atom_id res chain seq x y z
N MET A 1 -15.68 -13.21 -9.41
CA MET A 1 -14.58 -13.80 -10.19
C MET A 1 -13.27 -13.15 -9.76
N LEU A 2 -12.24 -13.95 -9.46
CA LEU A 2 -10.88 -13.48 -9.14
C LEU A 2 -10.12 -13.13 -10.42
N GLN A 3 -9.30 -12.09 -10.36
CA GLN A 3 -8.48 -11.60 -11.47
C GLN A 3 -7.01 -11.54 -11.06
N ALA A 4 -6.12 -11.84 -12.01
CA ALA A 4 -4.67 -11.75 -11.77
C ALA A 4 -4.16 -10.30 -11.76
N HIS A 5 -4.70 -9.51 -12.68
CA HIS A 5 -4.43 -8.09 -12.86
C HIS A 5 -5.68 -7.38 -13.39
N ILE A 6 -5.71 -6.06 -13.27
CA ILE A 6 -6.68 -5.19 -13.93
C ILE A 6 -5.98 -3.95 -14.47
N ARG A 7 -6.59 -3.31 -15.46
CA ARG A 7 -6.23 -1.95 -15.88
C ARG A 7 -7.35 -1.00 -15.49
N TYR A 8 -7.01 0.07 -14.78
CA TYR A 8 -7.95 1.10 -14.34
C TYR A 8 -7.30 2.48 -14.49
N GLY A 9 -7.96 3.42 -15.16
CA GLY A 9 -7.40 4.75 -15.41
C GLY A 9 -6.05 4.74 -16.16
N GLY A 10 -5.82 3.75 -17.05
CA GLY A 10 -4.54 3.57 -17.74
C GLY A 10 -3.46 2.85 -16.94
N VAL A 11 -3.62 2.75 -15.62
CA VAL A 11 -2.68 2.10 -14.68
C VAL A 11 -2.99 0.61 -14.56
N VAL A 12 -1.95 -0.21 -14.44
CA VAL A 12 -2.08 -1.67 -14.26
C VAL A 12 -1.85 -2.02 -12.79
N TYR A 13 -2.80 -2.73 -12.19
CA TYR A 13 -2.70 -3.27 -10.84
C TYR A 13 -2.64 -4.80 -10.90
N SER A 14 -1.87 -5.42 -10.03
CA SER A 14 -1.73 -6.87 -9.95
C SER A 14 -1.79 -7.37 -8.52
N ARG A 15 -2.07 -8.66 -8.36
CA ARG A 15 -1.86 -9.33 -7.06
C ARG A 15 -0.37 -9.49 -6.79
N ILE A 16 0.01 -9.51 -5.52
CA ILE A 16 1.39 -9.77 -5.07
C ILE A 16 1.95 -11.09 -5.62
N ALA A 17 1.10 -12.12 -5.74
CA ALA A 17 1.47 -13.43 -6.27
C ALA A 17 1.74 -13.42 -7.79
N THR A 18 1.42 -12.33 -8.50
CA THR A 18 1.59 -12.21 -9.94
C THR A 18 2.71 -11.23 -10.28
N HIS A 19 2.74 -10.07 -9.63
CA HIS A 19 3.80 -9.08 -9.84
C HIS A 19 3.88 -8.17 -8.61
N VAL A 20 5.08 -8.07 -8.02
CA VAL A 20 5.28 -7.37 -6.75
C VAL A 20 5.06 -5.86 -6.89
N GLY A 21 5.73 -5.19 -7.84
CA GLY A 21 5.66 -3.73 -7.99
C GLY A 21 4.22 -3.21 -8.13
N ASN A 22 3.50 -3.67 -9.15
CA ASN A 22 2.11 -3.31 -9.40
C ASN A 22 1.09 -3.82 -8.35
N SER A 23 1.54 -4.49 -7.29
CA SER A 23 0.70 -4.88 -6.16
C SER A 23 0.83 -3.96 -4.95
N LEU A 24 1.84 -3.10 -4.94
CA LEU A 24 2.15 -2.20 -3.84
C LEU A 24 1.52 -0.84 -4.09
N ILE A 25 0.63 -0.44 -3.19
CA ILE A 25 -0.20 0.76 -3.36
C ILE A 25 -0.24 1.60 -2.09
N MET A 26 -0.52 2.89 -2.29
CA MET A 26 -0.99 3.81 -1.26
C MET A 26 -2.49 4.04 -1.48
N PHE A 27 -3.31 3.90 -0.44
CA PHE A 27 -4.76 4.12 -0.55
C PHE A 27 -5.32 4.89 0.65
N HIS A 28 -6.46 5.57 0.45
CA HIS A 28 -7.18 6.24 1.52
C HIS A 28 -8.08 5.24 2.27
N PRO A 29 -7.87 5.03 3.58
CA PRO A 29 -8.70 4.13 4.37
C PRO A 29 -10.18 4.51 4.31
N SER A 30 -11.05 3.52 4.10
CA SER A 30 -12.50 3.72 3.95
C SER A 30 -12.89 4.73 2.85
N GLY A 31 -12.00 5.01 1.90
CA GLY A 31 -12.20 6.04 0.86
C GLY A 31 -12.17 7.48 1.39
N ASN A 32 -11.78 7.70 2.66
CA ASN A 32 -11.77 9.02 3.26
C ASN A 32 -10.48 9.78 2.91
N GLN A 33 -10.58 10.70 1.94
CA GLN A 33 -9.44 11.51 1.47
C GLN A 33 -8.89 12.49 2.52
N SER A 34 -9.63 12.77 3.60
CA SER A 34 -9.13 13.56 4.73
C SER A 34 -8.17 12.79 5.63
N LEU A 35 -8.10 11.46 5.50
CA LEU A 35 -7.14 10.62 6.21
C LEU A 35 -5.87 10.41 5.37
N PRO A 36 -4.69 10.35 6.01
CA PRO A 36 -3.46 10.08 5.30
C PRO A 36 -3.52 8.71 4.61
N PRO A 37 -3.03 8.60 3.37
CA PRO A 37 -3.01 7.32 2.67
C PRO A 37 -2.04 6.35 3.35
N VAL A 38 -2.37 5.07 3.32
CA VAL A 38 -1.60 4.01 3.96
C VAL A 38 -1.06 3.02 2.92
N PRO A 39 0.15 2.48 3.13
CA PRO A 39 0.73 1.46 2.26
C PRO A 39 0.06 0.10 2.43
N ALA A 40 -0.12 -0.61 1.31
CA ALA A 40 -0.70 -1.93 1.29
C ALA A 40 -0.17 -2.79 0.14
N SER A 41 -0.33 -4.10 0.29
CA SER A 41 -0.10 -5.08 -0.76
C SER A 41 -1.42 -5.73 -1.19
N ILE A 42 -1.72 -5.68 -2.49
CA ILE A 42 -2.90 -6.31 -3.08
C ILE A 42 -2.75 -7.84 -3.05
N LYS A 43 -3.58 -8.51 -2.25
CA LYS A 43 -3.62 -9.99 -2.19
C LYS A 43 -4.55 -10.54 -3.26
N TYR A 44 -5.72 -9.94 -3.41
CA TYR A 44 -6.73 -10.38 -4.37
C TYR A 44 -7.34 -9.21 -5.12
N ILE A 45 -7.71 -9.47 -6.38
CA ILE A 45 -8.46 -8.55 -7.21
C ILE A 45 -9.72 -9.29 -7.66
N TYR A 46 -10.87 -8.65 -7.49
CA TYR A 46 -12.15 -9.23 -7.86
C TYR A 46 -13.16 -8.14 -8.22
N LYS A 47 -14.29 -8.56 -8.79
CA LYS A 47 -15.44 -7.69 -8.99
C LYS A 47 -16.50 -7.95 -7.93
N GLN A 48 -17.02 -6.88 -7.34
CA GLN A 48 -18.13 -6.89 -6.40
C GLN A 48 -19.10 -5.77 -6.78
N ASP A 49 -20.39 -6.08 -6.92
CA ASP A 49 -21.44 -5.11 -7.26
C ASP A 49 -21.14 -4.29 -8.54
N GLY A 50 -20.46 -4.90 -9.51
CA GLY A 50 -20.03 -4.24 -10.76
C GLY A 50 -18.73 -3.45 -10.65
N TRP A 51 -18.25 -3.19 -9.44
CA TRP A 51 -17.03 -2.45 -9.17
C TRP A 51 -15.81 -3.35 -9.09
N SER A 52 -14.67 -2.86 -9.57
CA SER A 52 -13.38 -3.49 -9.29
C SER A 52 -13.00 -3.23 -7.83
N THR A 53 -12.54 -4.28 -7.15
CA THR A 53 -12.24 -4.25 -5.72
C THR A 53 -10.97 -5.03 -5.44
N PHE A 54 -10.19 -4.53 -4.49
CA PHE A 54 -9.00 -5.17 -3.97
C PHE A 54 -9.27 -5.68 -2.56
N ALA A 55 -8.74 -6.86 -2.25
CA ALA A 55 -8.50 -7.25 -0.87
C ALA A 55 -6.99 -7.08 -0.60
N VAL A 56 -6.66 -6.23 0.37
CA VAL A 56 -5.29 -5.80 0.64
C VAL A 56 -4.88 -6.17 2.06
N CYS A 57 -3.59 -6.34 2.28
CA CYS A 57 -2.99 -6.32 3.62
C CYS A 57 -2.19 -5.04 3.76
N GLN A 58 -2.48 -4.23 4.77
CA GLN A 58 -1.71 -3.02 5.07
C GLN A 58 -0.30 -3.35 5.56
N GLN A 59 0.66 -2.48 5.29
CA GLN A 59 1.96 -2.53 5.96
C GLN A 59 1.79 -2.10 7.41
N CYS A 60 2.33 -2.87 8.36
CA CYS A 60 2.26 -2.53 9.77
C CYS A 60 3.09 -1.26 10.06
N PRO A 61 2.62 -0.38 10.96
CA PRO A 61 3.43 0.72 11.44
C PRO A 61 4.68 0.19 12.14
N LEU A 62 5.80 0.89 11.97
CA LEU A 62 7.01 0.58 12.72
C LEU A 62 6.85 1.07 14.16
N VAL A 63 7.04 0.17 15.14
CA VAL A 63 7.09 0.55 16.55
C VAL A 63 8.48 1.11 16.84
N LEU A 64 8.62 2.43 16.75
CA LEU A 64 9.87 3.10 17.09
C LEU A 64 10.00 3.24 18.62
N ASN A 65 11.20 3.01 19.14
CA ASN A 65 11.51 3.27 20.55
C ASN A 65 11.33 4.76 20.87
N LYS A 66 11.00 5.08 22.13
CA LYS A 66 10.85 6.48 22.57
C LYS A 66 12.10 7.29 22.20
N GLY A 67 11.92 8.35 21.42
CA GLY A 67 12.99 9.23 20.95
C GLY A 67 13.58 8.89 19.59
N THR A 68 13.19 7.77 18.98
CA THR A 68 13.56 7.44 17.59
C THR A 68 12.45 7.94 16.66
N ASN A 69 12.78 8.87 15.77
CA ASN A 69 11.86 9.35 14.74
C ASN A 69 12.13 8.65 13.41
N ASP A 70 11.15 8.70 12.51
CA ASP A 70 11.35 8.30 11.12
C ASP A 70 12.48 9.16 10.49
N PRO A 71 13.52 8.55 9.89
CA PRO A 71 14.63 9.29 9.30
C PRO A 71 14.21 10.21 8.14
N PHE A 72 13.09 9.89 7.47
CA PHE A 72 12.55 10.71 6.39
C PHE A 72 11.69 11.87 6.87
N ALA A 73 11.34 11.93 8.17
CA ALA A 73 10.58 13.06 8.73
C ALA A 73 11.30 14.42 8.57
N CYS A 74 12.63 14.42 8.48
CA CYS A 74 13.43 15.61 8.22
C CYS A 74 13.35 16.10 6.76
N TYR A 75 12.79 15.30 5.84
CA TYR A 75 12.73 15.58 4.41
C TYR A 75 11.28 15.58 3.91
N PRO A 76 10.47 16.59 4.26
CA PRO A 76 9.03 16.61 3.95
C PRO A 76 8.71 16.61 2.46
N HIS A 77 9.67 16.98 1.61
CA HIS A 77 9.55 16.97 0.15
C HIS A 77 9.90 15.62 -0.48
N PHE A 78 10.42 14.68 0.29
CA PHE A 78 10.74 13.33 -0.16
C PHE A 78 9.70 12.37 0.43
N PRO A 79 8.79 11.79 -0.39
CA PRO A 79 7.60 11.10 0.10
C PRO A 79 7.90 9.64 0.53
N ALA A 80 8.93 9.49 1.36
CA ALA A 80 9.35 8.23 1.94
C ALA A 80 9.00 8.14 3.42
N LYS A 81 8.77 6.91 3.88
CA LYS A 81 8.49 6.62 5.28
C LYS A 81 9.00 5.23 5.64
N THR A 82 9.49 5.09 6.86
CA THR A 82 9.80 3.80 7.46
C THR A 82 8.55 3.12 8.01
N CYS A 83 8.41 1.83 7.72
CA CYS A 83 7.34 0.97 8.22
C CYS A 83 7.95 -0.35 8.71
N SER A 84 7.17 -1.15 9.44
CA SER A 84 7.58 -2.52 9.73
C SER A 84 7.60 -3.32 8.43
N CYS A 85 8.50 -4.30 8.29
CA CYS A 85 8.47 -5.24 7.16
C CYS A 85 7.23 -6.16 7.17
N MET A 86 6.53 -6.24 8.29
CA MET A 86 5.35 -7.08 8.48
C MET A 86 4.10 -6.48 7.84
N LEU A 87 3.30 -7.34 7.22
CA LEU A 87 1.95 -7.00 6.77
C LEU A 87 0.92 -7.37 7.84
N SER A 88 -0.18 -6.62 7.89
CA SER A 88 -1.36 -6.97 8.69
C SER A 88 -1.92 -8.33 8.27
N THR A 89 -2.39 -9.09 9.25
CA THR A 89 -3.09 -10.37 9.03
C THR A 89 -4.54 -10.19 8.58
N THR A 90 -5.08 -8.98 8.72
CA THR A 90 -6.45 -8.65 8.31
C THR A 90 -6.48 -8.21 6.86
N LEU A 91 -7.41 -8.79 6.09
CA LEU A 91 -7.73 -8.32 4.75
C LEU A 91 -8.70 -7.15 4.82
N GLU A 92 -8.36 -6.07 4.16
CA GLU A 92 -9.23 -4.92 3.98
C GLU A 92 -9.75 -4.85 2.54
N LYS A 93 -11.04 -4.53 2.41
CA LYS A 93 -11.67 -4.26 1.13
C LYS A 93 -11.39 -2.82 0.71
N VAL A 94 -10.76 -2.64 -0.45
CA VAL A 94 -10.41 -1.34 -1.01
C VAL A 94 -10.97 -1.23 -2.43
N GLU A 95 -11.76 -0.21 -2.70
CA GLU A 95 -12.17 0.10 -4.07
C GLU A 95 -11.00 0.71 -4.84
N VAL A 96 -10.89 0.42 -6.13
CA VAL A 96 -9.76 0.94 -6.94
C VAL A 96 -9.72 2.47 -6.96
N SER A 97 -10.88 3.13 -6.85
CA SER A 97 -11.01 4.59 -6.76
C SER A 97 -10.41 5.18 -5.48
N TRP A 98 -10.17 4.37 -4.45
CA TRP A 98 -9.56 4.81 -3.19
C TRP A 98 -8.04 4.76 -3.23
N VAL A 99 -7.47 4.12 -4.26
CA VAL A 99 -6.03 4.05 -4.46
C VAL A 99 -5.53 5.39 -4.96
N MET A 100 -4.59 5.97 -4.21
CA MET A 100 -3.95 7.22 -4.56
C MET A 100 -2.86 6.97 -5.61
N SER A 101 -1.99 6.00 -5.36
CA SER A 101 -0.83 5.75 -6.20
C SER A 101 -0.23 4.36 -5.97
N HIS A 102 0.76 3.99 -6.77
CA HIS A 102 1.68 2.90 -6.44
C HIS A 102 2.70 3.36 -5.39
N CYS A 103 3.37 2.41 -4.76
CA CYS A 103 4.57 2.67 -3.96
C CYS A 103 5.68 1.67 -4.27
N ALA A 104 6.92 2.11 -4.04
CA ALA A 104 8.05 1.22 -3.93
C ALA A 104 8.22 0.77 -2.47
N TRP A 105 8.73 -0.44 -2.30
CA TRP A 105 9.00 -1.06 -1.02
C TRP A 105 10.46 -1.54 -1.03
N TRP A 106 11.24 -1.12 -0.04
CA TRP A 106 12.66 -1.46 0.07
C TRP A 106 12.98 -1.96 1.48
N LEU A 107 13.47 -3.19 1.59
CA LEU A 107 13.91 -3.76 2.88
C LEU A 107 15.24 -3.14 3.31
N ILE A 108 15.28 -2.54 4.50
CA ILE A 108 16.51 -1.92 5.04
C ILE A 108 17.09 -2.70 6.24
N SER A 109 16.25 -3.42 6.97
CA SER A 109 16.62 -4.34 8.05
C SER A 109 15.57 -5.44 8.19
N ASP A 110 15.81 -6.42 9.04
CA ASP A 110 14.90 -7.57 9.23
C ASP A 110 13.49 -7.19 9.69
N ASP A 111 13.33 -6.01 10.29
CA ASP A 111 12.08 -5.50 10.85
C ASP A 111 11.57 -4.24 10.15
N CYS A 112 12.37 -3.61 9.28
CA CYS A 112 12.08 -2.29 8.73
C CYS A 112 12.17 -2.21 7.21
N VAL A 113 11.23 -1.50 6.63
CA VAL A 113 11.15 -1.20 5.20
C VAL A 113 10.96 0.28 4.99
N VAL A 114 11.46 0.77 3.87
CA VAL A 114 11.13 2.09 3.35
C VAL A 114 10.03 1.94 2.32
N ILE A 115 8.95 2.66 2.53
CA ILE A 115 7.91 2.89 1.53
C ILE A 115 8.20 4.23 0.86
N LEU A 116 8.26 4.24 -0.46
CA LEU A 116 8.33 5.47 -1.26
C LEU A 116 7.06 5.58 -2.10
N THR A 117 6.31 6.66 -1.92
CA THR A 117 5.12 6.94 -2.74
C THR A 117 5.56 7.30 -4.16
N LEU A 118 5.00 6.61 -5.18
CA LEU A 118 5.31 6.83 -6.59
C LEU A 118 4.11 7.52 -7.26
N SER A 119 4.21 8.83 -7.42
CA SER A 119 3.26 9.68 -8.16
C SER A 119 3.68 9.84 -9.61
#